data_AF-A0A942IZW5-F1
#
_entry.id   AF-A0A942IZW5-F1
#
_cell.length_a   1.000
_cell.length_b   1.000
_cell.length_c   1.000
_cell.angle_alpha   90.00
_cell.angle_beta   90.00
_cell.angle_gamma   90.00
#
_symmetry.space_group_name_H-M   'P 1'
#
loop_
_entity.id
_entity.type
_entity.pdbx_description
1 polymer ?
#
loop_
_entity_poly.entity_id
_entity_poly.type
_entity_poly.pdbx_seq_one_letter_code
_entity_poly.pdbx_strand_id
1 'polypeptide(L)'
;MPALETWELLSYVVTVIGLPLAIGVFLFEQRKERENEEEAAWQQLADAYNDFLEVVLAHPDLRLRSQAPTPDLNEEQRERMLVIFDMLISLFERAYLLLYEEDMNEKERRRWHSWEDYMREWCGRADFKARLPELLRGEDPDFSAYILRLAEETRQA
;
A
#
# COMPACT_ATOMS: atom_id res chain seq x y z
N MET A 1 18.04 -62.98 3.46
CA MET A 1 18.81 -61.79 3.85
C MET A 1 18.69 -60.55 2.95
N PRO A 2 17.95 -60.48 1.81
CA PRO A 2 17.96 -59.27 0.96
C PRO A 2 17.01 -58.14 1.43
N ALA A 3 16.01 -58.44 2.26
CA ALA A 3 14.97 -57.48 2.61
C ALA A 3 15.48 -56.33 3.50
N LEU A 4 16.28 -56.63 4.54
CA LEU A 4 16.80 -55.61 5.45
C LEU A 4 17.75 -54.63 4.74
N GLU A 5 18.66 -55.12 3.91
CA GLU A 5 19.55 -54.26 3.10
C GLU A 5 18.78 -53.38 2.12
N THR A 6 17.67 -53.89 1.56
CA THR A 6 16.78 -53.11 0.69
C THR A 6 16.10 -51.98 1.47
N TRP A 7 15.62 -52.24 2.69
CA TRP A 7 15.01 -51.23 3.55
C TRP A 7 16.02 -50.17 4.03
N GLU A 8 17.25 -50.58 4.36
CA GLU A 8 18.33 -49.67 4.72
C GLU A 8 18.75 -48.78 3.55
N LEU A 9 18.91 -49.34 2.34
CA LEU A 9 19.20 -48.55 1.14
C LEU A 9 18.10 -47.53 0.85
N LEU A 10 16.83 -47.92 0.98
CA LEU A 10 15.70 -47.00 0.82
C LEU A 10 15.73 -45.87 1.85
N SER A 11 16.10 -46.16 3.10
CA SER A 11 16.26 -45.13 4.14
C SER A 11 17.38 -44.15 3.82
N TYR A 12 18.49 -44.62 3.25
CA TYR A 12 19.58 -43.76 2.77
C TYR A 12 19.16 -42.91 1.57
N VAL A 13 18.39 -43.47 0.64
CA VAL A 13 17.83 -42.70 -0.48
C VAL A 13 16.90 -41.59 0.02
N VAL A 14 16.00 -41.88 0.95
CA VAL A 14 15.10 -40.87 1.53
C VAL A 14 15.87 -39.79 2.31
N THR A 15 16.92 -40.15 3.05
CA THR A 15 17.68 -39.17 3.83
C THR A 15 18.63 -38.33 2.97
N VAL A 16 19.26 -38.91 1.95
CA VAL A 16 20.22 -38.21 1.08
C VAL A 16 19.53 -37.46 -0.06
N ILE A 17 18.40 -37.95 -0.56
CA ILE A 17 17.66 -37.33 -1.66
C ILE A 17 16.37 -36.68 -1.15
N GLY A 18 15.58 -37.41 -0.38
CA GLY A 18 14.27 -36.94 0.08
C GLY A 18 14.35 -35.72 0.99
N LEU A 19 15.25 -35.70 1.98
CA LEU A 19 15.38 -34.57 2.89
C LEU A 19 15.89 -33.29 2.19
N PRO A 20 16.98 -33.32 1.39
CA PRO A 20 17.39 -32.14 0.63
C PRO A 20 16.32 -31.66 -0.37
N LEU A 21 15.60 -32.59 -1.02
CA LEU A 21 14.48 -32.24 -1.89
C LEU A 21 13.36 -31.55 -1.11
N ALA A 22 12.98 -32.07 0.06
CA ALA A 22 11.97 -31.47 0.91
C ALA A 22 12.36 -30.06 1.37
N ILE A 23 13.62 -29.85 1.78
CA ILE A 23 14.15 -28.52 2.11
C ILE A 23 14.10 -27.60 0.89
N GLY A 24 14.49 -28.09 -0.30
CA GLY A 24 14.46 -27.31 -1.53
C GLY A 24 13.04 -26.87 -1.92
N VAL A 25 12.07 -27.78 -1.83
CA VAL A 25 10.65 -27.47 -2.07
C VAL A 25 10.13 -26.48 -1.03
N PHE A 26 10.45 -26.67 0.25
CA PHE A 26 10.03 -25.76 1.32
C PHE A 26 10.56 -24.33 1.10
N LEU A 27 11.83 -24.17 0.74
CA LEU A 27 12.40 -22.84 0.44
C LEU A 27 11.75 -22.20 -0.81
N PHE A 28 11.43 -23.00 -1.82
CA PHE A 28 10.72 -22.53 -3.01
C PHE A 28 9.29 -22.07 -2.69
N GLU A 29 8.55 -22.86 -1.90
CA GLU A 29 7.20 -22.54 -1.44
C GLU A 29 7.20 -21.28 -0.58
N GLN A 30 8.12 -21.16 0.38
CA GLN A 30 8.23 -19.99 1.24
C GLN A 30 8.49 -18.70 0.45
N ARG A 31 9.35 -18.77 -0.59
CA ARG A 31 9.59 -17.62 -1.46
C ARG A 31 8.33 -17.23 -2.24
N LYS A 32 7.62 -18.22 -2.79
CA LYS A 32 6.38 -18.01 -3.54
C LYS A 32 5.26 -17.45 -2.64
N GLU A 33 5.19 -17.91 -1.39
CA GLU A 33 4.22 -17.44 -0.41
C GLU A 33 4.41 -15.96 -0.10
N ARG A 34 5.66 -15.51 0.12
CA ARG A 34 5.98 -14.09 0.31
C ARG A 34 5.58 -13.23 -0.90
N GLU A 35 5.94 -13.67 -2.10
CA GLU A 35 5.57 -12.97 -3.35
C GLU A 35 4.04 -12.84 -3.49
N ASN A 36 3.29 -13.87 -3.06
CA ASN A 36 1.82 -13.85 -3.04
C ASN A 36 1.25 -12.92 -1.95
N GLU A 37 1.84 -12.90 -0.75
CA GLU A 37 1.42 -12.01 0.35
C GLU A 37 1.58 -10.54 -0.05
N GLU A 38 2.72 -10.18 -0.65
CA GLU A 38 2.97 -8.85 -1.19
C GLU A 38 1.98 -8.47 -2.31
N GLU A 39 1.64 -9.42 -3.18
CA GLU A 39 0.62 -9.24 -4.21
C GLU A 39 -0.78 -9.02 -3.63
N ALA A 40 -1.16 -9.79 -2.61
CA ALA A 40 -2.43 -9.66 -1.93
C ALA A 40 -2.55 -8.31 -1.20
N ALA A 41 -1.50 -7.87 -0.50
CA ALA A 41 -1.47 -6.58 0.18
C ALA A 41 -1.62 -5.42 -0.82
N TRP A 42 -0.89 -5.49 -1.95
CA TRP A 42 -1.01 -4.51 -3.02
C TRP A 42 -2.42 -4.47 -3.62
N GLN A 43 -3.01 -5.64 -3.91
CA GLN A 43 -4.36 -5.71 -4.49
C GLN A 43 -5.41 -5.19 -3.51
N GLN A 44 -5.31 -5.53 -2.23
CA GLN A 44 -6.21 -5.03 -1.19
C GLN A 44 -6.16 -3.50 -1.08
N LEU A 45 -4.98 -2.90 -1.16
CA LEU A 45 -4.83 -1.44 -1.14
C LEU A 45 -5.38 -0.79 -2.41
N ALA A 46 -5.16 -1.40 -3.57
CA ALA A 46 -5.72 -0.91 -4.83
C ALA A 46 -7.26 -0.97 -4.83
N ASP A 47 -7.84 -2.05 -4.32
CA ASP A 47 -9.29 -2.20 -4.17
C ASP A 47 -9.84 -1.15 -3.20
N ALA A 48 -9.19 -0.93 -2.05
CA ALA A 48 -9.58 0.12 -1.09
C ALA A 48 -9.51 1.54 -1.70
N TYR A 49 -8.56 1.79 -2.61
CA TYR A 49 -8.50 3.05 -3.34
C TYR A 49 -9.64 3.19 -4.36
N ASN A 50 -10.00 2.11 -5.07
CA ASN A 50 -11.16 2.11 -5.97
C ASN A 50 -12.46 2.40 -5.19
N ASP A 51 -12.65 1.76 -4.03
CA ASP A 51 -13.80 2.01 -3.15
C ASP A 51 -13.84 3.49 -2.70
N PHE A 52 -12.68 4.07 -2.37
CA PHE A 52 -12.57 5.50 -2.07
C PHE A 52 -12.98 6.37 -3.28
N LEU A 53 -12.55 6.01 -4.49
CA LEU A 53 -12.94 6.74 -5.70
C LEU A 53 -14.45 6.64 -5.99
N GLU A 54 -15.10 5.52 -5.65
CA GLU A 54 -16.55 5.41 -5.72
C GLU A 54 -17.26 6.39 -4.76
N VAL A 55 -16.74 6.55 -3.54
CA VAL A 55 -17.23 7.57 -2.60
C VAL A 55 -17.07 8.97 -3.19
N VAL A 56 -15.90 9.28 -3.78
CA VAL A 56 -15.67 10.57 -4.45
C VAL A 56 -16.66 10.80 -5.60
N LEU A 57 -16.95 9.77 -6.40
CA LEU A 57 -17.93 9.84 -7.50
C LEU A 57 -19.36 10.04 -7.00
N ALA A 58 -19.71 9.53 -5.83
CA ALA A 58 -21.01 9.73 -5.20
C ALA A 58 -21.21 11.17 -4.66
N HIS A 59 -20.15 11.97 -4.54
CA HIS A 59 -20.18 13.35 -4.08
C HIS A 59 -19.66 14.36 -5.13
N PRO A 60 -20.29 14.42 -6.32
CA PRO A 60 -19.82 15.25 -7.44
C PRO A 60 -19.91 16.76 -7.16
N ASP A 61 -20.81 17.16 -6.25
CA ASP A 61 -20.99 18.54 -5.82
C ASP A 61 -19.75 19.10 -5.10
N LEU A 62 -18.96 18.24 -4.46
CA LEU A 62 -17.70 18.60 -3.81
C LEU A 62 -16.56 18.82 -4.80
N ARG A 63 -16.70 18.40 -6.08
CA ARG A 63 -15.72 18.54 -7.16
C ARG A 63 -14.30 18.09 -6.78
N LEU A 64 -14.18 16.99 -6.03
CA LEU A 64 -12.91 16.55 -5.43
C LEU A 64 -11.83 16.18 -6.47
N ARG A 65 -12.21 15.78 -7.69
CA ARG A 65 -11.28 15.50 -8.80
C ARG A 65 -10.77 16.75 -9.52
N SER A 66 -11.35 17.92 -9.27
CA SER A 66 -10.83 19.19 -9.81
C SER A 66 -9.62 19.65 -9.01
N GLN A 67 -8.58 20.18 -9.65
CA GLN A 67 -7.44 20.76 -8.92
C GLN A 67 -7.79 22.10 -8.25
N ALA A 68 -8.79 22.81 -8.77
CA ALA A 68 -9.27 24.05 -8.17
C ALA A 68 -10.11 23.74 -6.91
N PRO A 69 -9.90 24.47 -5.79
CA PRO A 69 -10.76 24.39 -4.62
C PRO A 69 -12.21 24.66 -5.01
N THR A 70 -13.14 23.97 -4.36
CA THR A 70 -14.56 24.17 -4.60
C THR A 70 -15.02 25.45 -3.90
N PRO A 71 -15.47 26.48 -4.63
CA PRO A 71 -15.92 27.72 -4.01
C PRO A 71 -17.25 27.51 -3.28
N ASP A 72 -17.47 28.29 -2.23
CA ASP A 72 -18.77 28.45 -1.55
C ASP A 72 -19.40 27.15 -1.02
N LEU A 73 -18.61 26.22 -0.49
CA LEU A 73 -19.13 25.03 0.20
C LEU A 73 -19.98 25.42 1.41
N ASN A 74 -21.19 24.86 1.49
CA ASN A 74 -22.03 24.94 2.68
C ASN A 74 -21.44 24.09 3.84
N GLU A 75 -22.00 24.20 5.04
CA GLU A 75 -21.46 23.52 6.22
C GLU A 75 -21.48 22.00 6.07
N GLU A 76 -22.59 21.43 5.62
CA GLU A 76 -22.73 19.99 5.39
C GLU A 76 -21.70 19.48 4.38
N GLN A 77 -21.51 20.19 3.27
CA GLN A 77 -20.54 19.85 2.24
C GLN A 77 -19.11 19.90 2.78
N ARG A 78 -18.81 20.86 3.65
CA ARG A 78 -17.50 20.98 4.30
C ARG A 78 -17.23 19.82 5.25
N GLU A 79 -18.22 19.43 6.06
CA GLU A 79 -18.13 18.27 6.96
C GLU A 79 -17.91 16.98 6.18
N ARG A 80 -18.69 16.74 5.11
CA ARG A 80 -18.50 15.56 4.26
C ARG A 80 -17.13 15.54 3.59
N MET A 81 -16.67 16.68 3.08
CA MET A 81 -15.34 16.80 2.47
C MET A 81 -14.23 16.48 3.47
N LEU A 82 -14.38 16.93 4.72
CA LEU A 82 -13.45 16.59 5.80
C LEU A 82 -13.38 15.09 6.05
N VAL A 83 -14.53 14.43 6.19
CA VAL A 83 -14.58 12.97 6.38
C VAL A 83 -13.93 12.23 5.21
N ILE A 84 -14.16 12.69 3.98
CA ILE A 84 -13.53 12.09 2.78
C ILE A 84 -12.01 12.29 2.80
N PHE A 85 -11.52 13.45 3.25
CA PHE A 85 -10.08 13.68 3.40
C PHE A 85 -9.47 12.83 4.51
N ASP A 86 -10.16 12.64 5.65
CA ASP A 86 -9.72 11.73 6.70
C ASP A 86 -9.61 10.31 6.18
N MET A 87 -10.62 9.81 5.45
CA MET A 87 -10.58 8.49 4.81
C MET A 87 -9.38 8.32 3.87
N LEU A 88 -9.08 9.36 3.09
CA LEU A 88 -7.95 9.34 2.16
C LEU A 88 -6.60 9.29 2.89
N ILE A 89 -6.45 10.07 3.96
CA ILE A 89 -5.24 10.09 4.78
C ILE A 89 -5.00 8.74 5.44
N SER A 90 -6.04 8.13 6.03
CA SER A 90 -5.93 6.78 6.60
C SER A 90 -5.55 5.72 5.57
N LEU A 91 -5.99 5.86 4.31
CA LEU A 91 -5.60 4.95 3.23
C LEU A 91 -4.13 5.15 2.83
N PHE A 92 -3.68 6.40 2.73
CA PHE A 92 -2.29 6.72 2.44
C PHE A 92 -1.33 6.28 3.54
N GLU A 93 -1.70 6.46 4.80
CA GLU A 93 -0.94 5.95 5.95
C GLU A 93 -0.78 4.44 5.83
N ARG A 94 -1.88 3.72 5.59
CA ARG A 94 -1.83 2.26 5.44
C ARG A 94 -0.97 1.83 4.25
N ALA A 95 -1.06 2.54 3.12
CA ALA A 95 -0.21 2.26 1.97
C ALA A 95 1.27 2.48 2.30
N TYR A 96 1.60 3.54 3.03
CA TYR A 96 2.95 3.81 3.52
C TYR A 96 3.43 2.67 4.43
N LEU A 97 2.69 2.31 5.47
CA LEU A 97 3.10 1.29 6.43
C LEU A 97 3.23 -0.12 5.83
N LEU A 98 2.47 -0.45 4.78
CA LEU A 98 2.48 -1.78 4.17
C LEU A 98 3.39 -1.92 2.95
N LEU A 99 3.62 -0.84 2.20
CA LEU A 99 4.34 -0.89 0.93
C LEU A 99 5.62 -0.05 0.91
N TYR A 100 5.81 0.90 1.83
CA TYR A 100 7.00 1.73 1.84
C TYR A 100 8.16 1.05 2.57
N GLU A 101 9.29 0.98 1.87
CA GLU A 101 10.58 0.53 2.37
C GLU A 101 11.67 1.43 1.77
N GLU A 102 12.76 1.64 2.51
CA GLU A 102 13.91 2.42 1.99
C GLU A 102 14.59 1.69 0.82
N ASP A 103 14.69 0.37 0.89
CA ASP A 103 15.43 -0.49 -0.03
C ASP A 103 14.50 -1.40 -0.87
N MET A 104 13.69 -0.78 -1.73
CA MET A 104 12.78 -1.51 -2.63
C MET A 104 13.46 -2.08 -3.87
N ASN A 105 13.03 -3.28 -4.26
CA ASN A 105 13.26 -3.85 -5.58
C ASN A 105 12.47 -3.10 -6.68
N GLU A 106 12.73 -3.41 -7.95
CA GLU A 106 12.13 -2.70 -9.09
C GLU A 106 10.58 -2.82 -9.14
N LYS A 107 10.03 -3.96 -8.72
CA LYS A 107 8.59 -4.23 -8.72
C LYS A 107 7.89 -3.43 -7.62
N GLU A 108 8.41 -3.47 -6.40
CA GLU A 108 7.93 -2.69 -5.25
C GLU A 108 7.99 -1.20 -5.54
N ARG A 109 9.14 -0.71 -6.03
CA ARG A 109 9.32 0.70 -6.35
C ARG A 109 8.31 1.22 -7.36
N ARG A 110 8.00 0.43 -8.40
CA ARG A 110 6.94 0.78 -9.37
C ARG A 110 5.57 0.89 -8.72
N ARG A 111 5.22 -0.04 -7.82
CA ARG A 111 3.94 0.00 -7.08
C ARG A 111 3.88 1.22 -6.16
N TRP A 112 4.97 1.50 -5.46
CA TRP A 112 5.08 2.66 -4.59
C TRP A 112 4.96 3.97 -5.37
N HIS A 113 5.59 4.09 -6.54
CA HIS A 113 5.48 5.28 -7.38
C HIS A 113 4.03 5.63 -7.73
N SER A 114 3.17 4.63 -7.99
CA SER A 114 1.74 4.90 -8.22
C SER A 114 1.06 5.53 -7.01
N TRP A 115 1.39 5.07 -5.79
CA TRP A 115 0.87 5.66 -4.55
C TRP A 115 1.41 7.05 -4.31
N GLU A 116 2.71 7.27 -4.54
CA GLU A 116 3.32 8.58 -4.43
C GLU A 116 2.69 9.58 -5.42
N ASP A 117 2.42 9.16 -6.66
CA ASP A 117 1.73 9.97 -7.65
C ASP A 117 0.33 10.37 -7.20
N TYR A 118 -0.44 9.44 -6.61
CA TYR A 118 -1.75 9.76 -6.02
C TYR A 118 -1.61 10.78 -4.88
N MET A 119 -0.68 10.57 -3.95
CA MET A 119 -0.44 11.52 -2.86
C MET A 119 -0.03 12.89 -3.40
N ARG A 120 0.82 12.96 -4.43
CA ARG A 120 1.23 14.21 -5.09
C ARG A 120 0.04 14.93 -5.73
N GLU A 121 -0.84 14.21 -6.41
CA GLU A 121 -2.05 14.76 -7.04
C GLU A 121 -2.94 15.45 -5.98
N TRP A 122 -3.22 14.75 -4.87
CA TRP A 122 -4.05 15.30 -3.79
C TRP A 122 -3.36 16.44 -3.04
N CYS A 123 -2.06 16.34 -2.78
CA CYS A 123 -1.27 17.41 -2.16
C CYS A 123 -1.15 18.67 -3.03
N GLY A 124 -1.33 18.55 -4.35
CA GLY A 124 -1.41 19.69 -5.28
C GLY A 124 -2.66 20.56 -5.06
N ARG A 125 -3.72 19.98 -4.50
CA ARG A 125 -4.99 20.67 -4.25
C ARG A 125 -4.89 21.58 -3.01
N ALA A 126 -5.17 22.87 -3.17
CA ALA A 126 -4.88 23.87 -2.14
C ALA A 126 -5.71 23.72 -0.84
N ASP A 127 -6.96 23.27 -0.93
CA ASP A 127 -7.84 23.03 0.23
C ASP A 127 -7.46 21.76 1.01
N PHE A 128 -7.08 20.68 0.32
CA PHE A 128 -6.53 19.47 0.95
C PHE A 128 -5.22 19.81 1.69
N LYS A 129 -4.29 20.48 0.99
CA LYS A 129 -3.00 20.88 1.55
C LYS A 129 -3.13 21.80 2.76
N ALA A 130 -4.09 22.73 2.75
CA ALA A 130 -4.32 23.62 3.89
C ALA A 130 -4.79 22.87 5.14
N ARG A 131 -5.44 21.72 4.96
CA ARG A 131 -5.98 20.89 6.06
C ARG A 131 -5.03 19.78 6.51
N LEU A 132 -3.99 19.44 5.73
CA LEU A 132 -3.00 18.43 6.10
C LEU A 132 -2.53 18.49 7.57
N PRO A 133 -2.18 19.66 8.16
CA PRO A 133 -1.73 19.71 9.55
C PRO A 133 -2.79 19.30 10.59
N GLU A 134 -4.07 19.40 10.25
CA GLU A 134 -5.17 18.96 11.10
C GLU A 134 -5.47 17.47 10.88
N LEU A 135 -5.48 17.04 9.62
CA LEU A 135 -5.73 15.65 9.21
C LEU A 135 -4.66 14.67 9.71
N LEU A 136 -3.41 15.11 9.81
CA LEU A 136 -2.28 14.27 10.26
C LEU A 136 -2.17 14.14 11.79
N ARG A 137 -3.10 14.68 12.56
CA ARG A 137 -3.04 14.60 14.02
C ARG A 137 -3.38 13.20 14.51
N GLY A 138 -2.35 12.50 14.99
CA GLY A 138 -2.51 11.14 15.54
C GLY A 138 -2.16 10.04 14.56
N GLU A 139 -1.86 10.41 13.30
CA GLU A 139 -1.27 9.52 12.30
C GLU A 139 0.20 9.22 12.61
N ASP A 140 0.74 8.21 11.96
CA ASP A 140 2.15 7.82 12.08
C ASP A 140 3.11 9.01 11.81
N PRO A 141 4.11 9.24 12.67
CA PRO A 141 5.04 10.36 12.52
C PRO A 141 5.88 10.31 11.24
N ASP A 142 6.28 9.12 10.80
CA ASP A 142 7.14 8.95 9.63
C ASP A 142 6.32 9.19 8.35
N PHE A 143 5.11 8.64 8.28
CA PHE A 143 4.15 8.96 7.23
C PHE A 143 3.82 10.46 7.18
N SER A 144 3.57 11.07 8.34
CA SER A 144 3.27 12.50 8.44
C SER A 144 4.41 13.36 7.88
N ALA A 145 5.65 13.04 8.25
CA ALA A 145 6.82 13.72 7.72
C ALA A 145 6.97 13.50 6.20
N TYR A 146 6.70 12.28 5.73
CA TYR A 146 6.78 11.91 4.32
C TYR A 146 5.80 12.72 3.45
N ILE A 147 4.51 12.72 3.80
CA ILE A 147 3.48 13.38 3.00
C ILE A 147 3.58 14.92 3.09
N LEU A 148 4.04 15.47 4.22
CA LEU A 148 4.32 16.90 4.34
C LEU A 148 5.46 17.34 3.42
N ARG A 149 6.56 16.57 3.37
CA ARG A 149 7.65 16.80 2.42
C ARG A 149 7.14 16.74 0.98
N LEU A 150 6.36 15.72 0.66
CA LEU A 150 5.76 15.54 -0.66
C LEU A 150 4.90 16.74 -1.07
N ALA A 151 4.09 17.25 -0.14
CA ALA A 151 3.25 18.42 -0.37
C ALA A 151 4.07 19.69 -0.60
N GLU A 152 5.23 19.83 0.04
CA GLU A 152 6.15 20.95 -0.19
C GLU A 152 6.80 20.89 -1.58
N GLU A 153 7.22 19.71 -2.03
CA GLU A 153 7.80 19.50 -3.36
C GLU A 153 6.83 19.87 -4.48
N THR A 154 5.55 19.46 -4.37
CA THR A 154 4.52 19.80 -5.36
C THR A 154 4.28 21.32 -5.47
N ARG A 155 4.69 22.13 -4.49
CA ARG A 155 4.59 23.61 -4.57
C ARG A 155 5.61 24.21 -5.55
N GLN A 156 6.72 23.51 -5.80
CA GLN A 156 7.86 24.03 -6.56
C GLN A 156 7.86 23.61 -8.03
N ALA A 157 6.95 22.71 -8.42
CA ALA A 157 6.73 22.26 -9.79
C ALA A 157 5.62 23.09 -10.48
#